data_AF-A0A928SYK4-F1
#
_entry.id   AF-A0A928SYK4-F1
#
_cell.length_a   1.000
_cell.length_b   1.000
_cell.length_c   1.000
_cell.angle_alpha   90.00
_cell.angle_beta   90.00
_cell.angle_gamma   90.00
#
_symmetry.space_group_name_H-M   'P 1'
#
loop_
_entity.id
_entity.type
_entity.pdbx_description
1 polymer ?
#
loop_
_entity_poly.entity_id
_entity_poly.type
_entity_poly.pdbx_seq_one_letter_code
_entity_poly.pdbx_strand_id
1 'polypeptide(L)'
;MRFGVFMALVLPVVAGCGREPPPPTPPSSTPAALEPPSDAELDGCRARIRELGAEPALPGTPELDERRAEIFGRARGEPLVWLREPRRSEDPRARVLADKPGFSSVKGLLTRHRGDRATLRELVLREGYVYANDPQEALALVTLLDLPALFDEPAIVLQRGERVFELAKKSGRFPSYHYADGRPAELLLGDRVATSRAALGAPLHRDLRALAHETGFDRARIERRTEKGLVAELRFGSSWVRVALASSGAELSIACLDASREERARVASFREADARRRSALARLRSAVDEQVAEAVPFDRPKDEKTAERDGQLRPGWRWAYLRGQPFFSHEEQSYPVFDGKGRPLPPQMCVDFVLDSFERASGTWYVPRGSELGRKRGGLDFDEFGIKNRRAVLAFEKFAEDNPELFEHRRMKPEERIPFGERTRFFRFLSDNADRFRPGDVVAIQGKKADGLIHQHAILIEDTDPLTGFPDALADQMKRPRRRTWESIMAEAPLRSLLFHVRPKDRVLLALAPGGA
;
A
#
# COMPACT_ATOMS: atom_id res chain seq x y z
N MET A 1 10.41 1.95 57.69
CA MET A 1 9.95 2.79 58.82
C MET A 1 9.94 4.25 58.37
N ARG A 2 8.96 5.03 58.83
CA ARG A 2 8.58 6.42 58.50
C ARG A 2 7.61 6.59 57.33
N PHE A 3 6.33 6.58 57.74
CA PHE A 3 5.14 7.06 57.03
C PHE A 3 5.12 8.60 57.03
N GLY A 4 4.82 9.20 55.88
CA GLY A 4 4.43 10.60 55.75
C GLY A 4 2.93 10.70 55.52
N VAL A 5 2.22 11.26 56.48
CA VAL A 5 0.78 11.52 56.48
C VAL A 5 0.52 12.81 55.71
N PHE A 6 -0.33 12.78 54.69
CA PHE A 6 -0.91 13.98 54.08
C PHE A 6 -2.34 14.15 54.61
N MET A 7 -2.54 15.25 55.33
CA MET A 7 -3.79 15.66 55.96
C MET A 7 -4.63 16.44 54.93
N ALA A 8 -5.85 15.98 54.68
CA ALA A 8 -6.82 16.63 53.80
C ALA A 8 -7.50 17.80 54.54
N LEU A 9 -7.49 18.99 53.92
CA LEU A 9 -8.28 20.14 54.36
C LEU A 9 -9.66 20.06 53.68
N VAL A 10 -10.71 19.91 54.47
CA VAL A 10 -12.11 20.00 54.05
C VAL A 10 -12.58 21.43 54.27
N LEU A 11 -12.96 22.13 53.20
CA LEU A 11 -13.65 23.41 53.25
C LEU A 11 -15.17 23.18 53.10
N PRO A 12 -16.03 23.91 53.84
CA PRO A 12 -17.47 23.80 53.71
C PRO A 12 -17.96 24.61 52.49
N VAL A 13 -18.72 23.97 51.61
CA VAL A 13 -19.44 24.65 50.53
C VAL A 13 -20.80 25.08 51.07
N VAL A 14 -21.01 26.40 51.11
CA VAL A 14 -22.27 27.06 51.45
C VAL A 14 -23.27 26.83 50.31
N ALA A 15 -24.44 26.28 50.65
CA ALA A 15 -25.56 26.11 49.73
C ALA A 15 -26.22 27.47 49.43
N GLY A 16 -25.96 28.02 48.25
CA GLY A 16 -26.69 29.16 47.70
C GLY A 16 -27.80 28.68 46.75
N CYS A 17 -29.06 28.97 47.08
CA CYS A 17 -30.20 28.78 46.19
C CYS A 17 -30.12 29.78 45.02
N GLY A 18 -29.50 29.36 43.91
CA GLY A 18 -29.52 30.07 42.64
C GLY A 18 -30.73 29.68 41.82
N ARG A 19 -31.56 30.68 41.47
CA ARG A 19 -32.61 30.55 40.44
C ARG A 19 -32.02 30.00 39.15
N GLU A 20 -32.59 28.91 38.66
CA GLU A 20 -32.25 28.28 37.39
C GLU A 20 -32.57 29.26 36.24
N PRO A 21 -31.58 29.65 35.41
CA PRO A 21 -31.85 30.46 34.23
C PRO A 21 -32.64 29.63 33.21
N PRO A 22 -33.57 30.24 32.46
CA PRO A 22 -34.32 29.52 31.43
C PRO A 22 -33.35 28.91 30.39
N PRO A 23 -33.69 27.74 29.84
CA PRO A 23 -32.84 27.06 28.87
C PRO A 23 -32.54 27.99 27.68
N PRO A 24 -31.29 28.03 27.21
CA PRO A 24 -30.94 28.84 26.04
C PRO A 24 -31.78 28.36 24.87
N THR A 25 -32.53 29.29 24.27
CA THR A 25 -33.24 29.08 23.03
C THR A 25 -32.22 28.63 21.98
N PRO A 26 -32.41 27.48 21.30
CA PRO A 26 -31.47 27.06 20.28
C PRO A 26 -31.42 28.15 19.20
N PRO A 27 -30.23 28.59 18.75
CA PRO A 27 -30.15 29.52 17.64
C PRO A 27 -30.82 28.85 16.45
N SER A 28 -31.95 29.40 16.00
CA SER A 28 -32.49 29.16 14.67
C SER A 28 -31.56 29.82 13.66
N SER A 29 -30.39 29.21 13.47
CA SER A 29 -29.59 29.42 12.27
C SER A 29 -30.23 28.55 11.19
N THR A 30 -31.17 29.15 10.46
CA THR A 30 -31.41 28.73 9.08
C THR A 30 -30.03 28.59 8.42
N PRO A 31 -29.69 27.46 7.79
CA PRO A 31 -28.44 27.38 7.04
C PRO A 31 -28.50 28.52 6.03
N ALA A 32 -27.63 29.51 6.20
CA ALA A 32 -27.41 30.50 5.16
C ALA A 32 -27.12 29.68 3.91
N ALA A 33 -28.02 29.74 2.93
CA ALA A 33 -27.83 29.10 1.65
C ALA A 33 -26.46 29.60 1.15
N LEU A 34 -25.48 28.69 1.10
CA LEU A 34 -24.16 28.97 0.55
C LEU A 34 -24.41 29.63 -0.81
N GLU A 35 -24.08 30.92 -0.92
CA GLU A 35 -24.16 31.63 -2.19
C GLU A 35 -23.43 30.80 -3.25
N PRO A 36 -23.97 30.68 -4.48
CA PRO A 36 -23.32 29.94 -5.53
C PRO A 36 -21.87 30.40 -5.67
N PRO A 37 -20.89 29.50 -5.74
CA PRO A 37 -19.60 29.88 -6.27
C PRO A 37 -19.79 30.45 -7.68
N SER A 38 -19.43 31.72 -7.86
CA SER A 38 -19.67 32.49 -9.08
C SER A 38 -18.76 32.04 -10.24
N ASP A 39 -19.06 32.50 -11.46
CA ASP A 39 -18.19 32.35 -12.64
C ASP A 39 -16.74 32.82 -12.36
N ALA A 40 -16.53 33.67 -11.36
CA ALA A 40 -15.21 34.11 -10.92
C ALA A 40 -14.30 32.98 -10.41
N GLU A 41 -14.83 31.91 -9.79
CA GLU A 41 -13.99 30.76 -9.40
C GLU A 41 -13.45 30.01 -10.61
N LEU A 42 -14.31 29.81 -11.62
CA LEU A 42 -13.93 29.14 -12.86
C LEU A 42 -12.92 29.99 -13.62
N ASP A 43 -13.16 31.29 -13.73
CA ASP A 43 -12.24 32.23 -14.38
C ASP A 43 -10.92 32.34 -13.62
N GLY A 44 -10.95 32.34 -12.29
CA GLY A 44 -9.77 32.27 -11.43
C GLY A 44 -8.97 30.99 -11.66
N CYS A 45 -9.65 29.84 -11.77
CA CYS A 45 -8.97 28.59 -12.06
C CYS A 45 -8.35 28.57 -13.46
N ARG A 46 -9.06 29.06 -14.46
CA ARG A 46 -8.54 29.20 -15.83
C ARG A 46 -7.35 30.15 -15.87
N ALA A 47 -7.37 31.24 -15.11
CA ALA A 47 -6.22 32.14 -14.96
C ALA A 47 -5.03 31.38 -14.36
N ARG A 48 -5.24 30.61 -13.29
CA ARG A 48 -4.19 29.80 -12.66
C ARG A 48 -3.60 28.74 -13.61
N ILE A 49 -4.45 28.08 -14.40
CA ILE A 49 -4.00 27.13 -15.42
C ILE A 49 -3.22 27.84 -16.51
N ARG A 50 -3.63 29.04 -16.95
CA ARG A 50 -2.86 29.86 -17.90
C ARG A 50 -1.51 30.28 -17.33
N GLU A 51 -1.42 30.64 -16.05
CA GLU A 51 -0.16 30.94 -15.37
C GLU A 51 0.78 29.73 -15.41
N LEU A 52 0.31 28.55 -14.97
CA LEU A 52 1.08 27.31 -15.09
C LEU A 52 1.42 26.98 -16.56
N GLY A 53 0.52 27.33 -17.48
CA GLY A 53 0.70 27.24 -18.93
C GLY A 53 1.77 28.17 -19.50
N ALA A 54 2.13 29.24 -18.79
CA ALA A 54 3.19 30.17 -19.16
C ALA A 54 4.56 29.78 -18.59
N GLU A 55 4.60 29.02 -17.49
CA GLU A 55 5.84 28.49 -16.89
C GLU A 55 6.54 27.51 -17.86
N PRO A 56 7.88 27.41 -17.83
CA PRO A 56 8.60 26.41 -18.62
C PRO A 56 8.08 24.99 -18.38
N ALA A 57 7.71 24.31 -19.47
CA ALA A 57 7.25 22.93 -19.40
C ALA A 57 8.44 22.01 -19.14
N LEU A 58 8.29 21.11 -18.18
CA LEU A 58 9.30 20.10 -17.85
C LEU A 58 8.97 18.76 -18.54
N PRO A 59 9.99 18.02 -19.00
CA PRO A 59 9.81 16.91 -19.95
C PRO A 59 9.19 15.65 -19.33
N GLY A 60 9.16 15.52 -18.02
CA GLY A 60 8.79 14.28 -17.34
C GLY A 60 9.78 13.14 -17.61
N THR A 61 9.26 11.91 -17.69
CA THR A 61 10.04 10.69 -17.91
C THR A 61 9.36 9.79 -18.95
N PRO A 62 9.32 10.20 -20.23
CA PRO A 62 8.53 9.51 -21.26
C PRO A 62 8.89 8.03 -21.41
N GLU A 63 10.19 7.68 -21.31
CA GLU A 63 10.65 6.28 -21.42
C GLU A 63 10.19 5.41 -20.25
N LEU A 64 10.15 5.96 -19.03
CA LEU A 64 9.57 5.27 -17.88
C LEU A 64 8.06 5.15 -18.05
N ASP A 65 7.39 6.22 -18.48
CA ASP A 65 5.94 6.27 -18.63
C ASP A 65 5.45 5.25 -19.67
N GLU A 66 6.18 5.05 -20.78
CA GLU A 66 5.89 4.03 -21.79
C GLU A 66 5.96 2.59 -21.23
N ARG A 67 6.86 2.35 -20.28
CA ARG A 67 7.14 1.01 -19.70
C ARG A 67 6.61 0.85 -18.28
N ARG A 68 5.81 1.80 -17.81
CA ARG A 68 5.44 2.00 -16.41
C ARG A 68 4.81 0.77 -15.78
N ALA A 69 3.84 0.16 -16.46
CA ALA A 69 3.18 -1.07 -16.01
C ALA A 69 4.16 -2.24 -15.85
N GLU A 70 5.12 -2.39 -16.76
CA GLU A 70 6.11 -3.47 -16.67
C GLU A 70 7.16 -3.21 -15.59
N ILE A 71 7.57 -1.95 -15.40
CA ILE A 71 8.48 -1.54 -14.32
C ILE A 71 7.85 -1.83 -12.95
N PHE A 72 6.64 -1.30 -12.68
CA PHE A 72 5.96 -1.48 -11.40
C PHE A 72 5.36 -2.87 -11.21
N GLY A 73 5.11 -3.60 -12.30
CA GLY A 73 4.79 -5.04 -12.25
C GLY A 73 5.96 -5.90 -11.78
N ARG A 74 7.20 -5.40 -11.89
CA ARG A 74 8.42 -6.14 -11.55
C ARG A 74 9.06 -5.65 -10.26
N ALA A 75 9.33 -4.36 -10.17
CA ALA A 75 10.04 -3.73 -9.07
C ALA A 75 9.07 -3.07 -8.08
N ARG A 76 9.25 -3.32 -6.77
CA ARG A 76 8.49 -2.60 -5.74
C ARG A 76 8.91 -1.14 -5.76
N GLY A 77 7.95 -0.23 -5.75
CA GLY A 77 8.21 1.19 -5.85
C GLY A 77 7.01 2.06 -5.54
N GLU A 78 7.24 3.36 -5.48
CA GLU A 78 6.18 4.36 -5.49
C GLU A 78 5.94 4.83 -6.93
N PRO A 79 4.69 4.81 -7.43
CA PRO A 79 4.36 5.29 -8.77
C PRO A 79 4.32 6.82 -8.82
N LEU A 80 5.50 7.43 -8.74
CA LEU A 80 5.69 8.87 -8.72
C LEU A 80 5.44 9.52 -10.10
N VAL A 81 5.10 10.81 -10.10
CA VAL A 81 5.16 11.67 -11.30
C VAL A 81 6.47 12.44 -11.29
N TRP A 82 7.33 12.20 -12.27
CA TRP A 82 8.58 12.93 -12.41
C TRP A 82 8.38 14.24 -13.17
N LEU A 83 9.05 15.29 -12.72
CA LEU A 83 9.16 16.55 -13.44
C LEU A 83 10.15 16.43 -14.60
N ARG A 84 11.26 15.72 -14.37
CA ARG A 84 12.26 15.34 -15.37
C ARG A 84 12.94 14.07 -14.91
N GLU A 85 13.63 13.40 -15.82
CA GLU A 85 14.52 12.30 -15.46
C GLU A 85 15.63 12.77 -14.51
N PRO A 86 15.90 12.03 -13.41
CA PRO A 86 17.07 12.26 -12.58
C PRO A 86 18.37 11.98 -13.34
N ARG A 87 19.35 12.89 -13.21
CA ARG A 87 20.63 12.82 -13.92
C ARG A 87 21.48 11.67 -13.39
N ARG A 88 22.12 10.95 -14.31
CA ARG A 88 23.19 10.00 -13.98
C ARG A 88 24.45 10.76 -13.55
N SER A 89 25.32 10.10 -12.81
CA SER A 89 26.67 10.61 -12.55
C SER A 89 27.42 10.86 -13.87
N GLU A 90 28.27 11.90 -13.86
CA GLU A 90 29.18 12.22 -14.96
C GLU A 90 30.35 11.23 -15.05
N ASP A 91 30.53 10.36 -14.04
CA ASP A 91 31.51 9.29 -14.06
C ASP A 91 31.30 8.40 -15.31
N PRO A 92 32.33 8.21 -16.15
CA PRO A 92 32.22 7.36 -17.34
C PRO A 92 31.74 5.93 -17.03
N ARG A 93 31.99 5.41 -15.82
CA ARG A 93 31.53 4.09 -15.36
C ARG A 93 30.01 4.02 -15.23
N ALA A 94 29.32 5.14 -15.03
CA ALA A 94 27.86 5.19 -14.95
C ALA A 94 27.20 4.86 -16.31
N ARG A 95 27.94 4.99 -17.42
CA ARG A 95 27.45 4.63 -18.77
C ARG A 95 27.15 3.14 -18.91
N VAL A 96 27.71 2.27 -18.07
CA VAL A 96 27.43 0.82 -18.12
C VAL A 96 25.94 0.51 -18.03
N LEU A 97 25.20 1.24 -17.18
CA LEU A 97 23.74 1.08 -17.07
C LEU A 97 22.98 1.71 -18.24
N ALA A 98 23.57 2.70 -18.91
CA ALA A 98 23.02 3.27 -20.13
C ALA A 98 23.15 2.31 -21.33
N ASP A 99 24.35 1.75 -21.51
CA ASP A 99 24.69 0.95 -22.68
C ASP A 99 24.13 -0.47 -22.60
N LYS A 100 24.03 -1.02 -21.38
CA LYS A 100 23.57 -2.38 -21.11
C LYS A 100 22.72 -2.39 -19.84
N PRO A 101 21.48 -1.87 -19.88
CA PRO A 101 20.60 -1.91 -18.72
C PRO A 101 20.29 -3.37 -18.33
N GLY A 102 19.96 -3.57 -17.06
CA GLY A 102 19.47 -4.86 -16.57
C GLY A 102 20.26 -5.48 -15.42
N PHE A 103 19.84 -6.70 -15.07
CA PHE A 103 20.23 -7.37 -13.83
C PHE A 103 21.73 -7.66 -13.70
N SER A 104 22.36 -8.13 -14.77
CA SER A 104 23.79 -8.45 -14.79
C SER A 104 24.66 -7.21 -14.59
N SER A 105 24.26 -6.07 -15.12
CA SER A 105 25.01 -4.81 -15.03
C SER A 105 25.00 -4.26 -13.60
N VAL A 106 23.82 -4.22 -12.96
CA VAL A 106 23.70 -3.83 -11.54
C VAL A 106 24.49 -4.80 -10.65
N LYS A 107 24.37 -6.11 -10.85
CA LYS A 107 25.15 -7.12 -10.12
C LYS A 107 26.66 -6.93 -10.30
N GLY A 108 27.10 -6.63 -11.52
CA GLY A 108 28.50 -6.38 -11.84
C GLY A 108 29.04 -5.11 -11.15
N LEU A 109 28.24 -4.05 -11.06
CA LEU A 109 28.59 -2.85 -10.29
C LEU A 109 28.71 -3.15 -8.80
N LEU A 110 27.70 -3.79 -8.21
CA LEU A 110 27.71 -4.18 -6.79
C LEU A 110 28.93 -5.05 -6.46
N THR A 111 29.29 -5.99 -7.33
CA THR A 111 30.43 -6.90 -7.11
C THR A 111 31.76 -6.16 -7.18
N ARG A 112 31.94 -5.28 -8.18
CA ARG A 112 33.19 -4.51 -8.37
C ARG A 112 33.41 -3.45 -7.28
N HIS A 113 32.34 -2.85 -6.77
CA HIS A 113 32.40 -1.74 -5.84
C HIS A 113 31.95 -2.10 -4.41
N ARG A 114 31.95 -3.39 -4.05
CA ARG A 114 31.54 -3.85 -2.72
C ARG A 114 32.31 -3.18 -1.56
N GLY A 115 33.58 -2.85 -1.80
CA GLY A 115 34.44 -2.14 -0.84
C GLY A 115 34.40 -0.61 -0.94
N ASP A 116 33.72 -0.06 -1.95
CA ASP A 116 33.67 1.38 -2.25
C ASP A 116 32.21 1.82 -2.43
N ARG A 117 31.53 2.00 -1.29
CA ARG A 117 30.10 2.32 -1.24
C ARG A 117 29.79 3.68 -1.82
N ALA A 118 30.71 4.65 -1.68
CA ALA A 118 30.53 6.00 -2.21
C ALA A 118 30.45 5.97 -3.75
N THR A 119 31.41 5.28 -4.39
CA THR A 119 31.37 5.07 -5.84
C THR A 119 30.15 4.24 -6.24
N LEU A 120 29.84 3.14 -5.55
CA LEU A 120 28.66 2.34 -5.89
C LEU A 120 27.38 3.18 -5.86
N ARG A 121 27.19 3.96 -4.79
CA ARG A 121 26.07 4.89 -4.60
C ARG A 121 25.97 5.90 -5.73
N GLU A 122 27.08 6.52 -6.11
CA GLU A 122 27.12 7.48 -7.22
C GLU A 122 26.74 6.85 -8.57
N LEU A 123 27.14 5.60 -8.80
CA LEU A 123 26.88 4.89 -10.06
C LEU A 123 25.44 4.37 -10.17
N VAL A 124 24.80 4.00 -9.05
CA VAL A 124 23.46 3.38 -9.07
C VAL A 124 22.33 4.32 -8.66
N LEU A 125 22.61 5.40 -7.91
CA LEU A 125 21.61 6.41 -7.57
C LEU A 125 21.75 7.63 -8.48
N ARG A 126 20.64 8.06 -9.09
CA ARG A 126 20.58 9.22 -9.97
C ARG A 126 20.10 10.44 -9.19
N GLU A 127 20.98 11.39 -8.89
CA GLU A 127 20.69 12.53 -7.98
C GLU A 127 20.11 12.07 -6.61
N GLY A 128 20.59 10.91 -6.13
CA GLY A 128 20.13 10.26 -4.90
C GLY A 128 18.90 9.37 -5.06
N TYR A 129 18.28 9.32 -6.25
CA TYR A 129 17.12 8.49 -6.53
C TYR A 129 17.46 7.07 -6.97
N VAL A 130 16.66 6.12 -6.49
CA VAL A 130 16.53 4.79 -7.08
C VAL A 130 15.62 4.92 -8.28
N TYR A 131 16.19 5.04 -9.47
CA TYR A 131 15.45 5.29 -10.69
C TYR A 131 15.95 4.40 -11.83
N ALA A 132 15.01 3.83 -12.57
CA ALA A 132 15.26 3.12 -13.81
C ALA A 132 14.04 3.23 -14.74
N ASN A 133 14.32 3.42 -16.03
CA ASN A 133 13.38 3.38 -17.15
C ASN A 133 13.40 2.00 -17.87
N ASP A 134 14.32 1.11 -17.51
CA ASP A 134 14.34 -0.27 -17.95
C ASP A 134 13.75 -1.21 -16.88
N PRO A 135 12.82 -2.13 -17.22
CA PRO A 135 12.20 -2.99 -16.23
C PRO A 135 13.14 -4.01 -15.57
N GLN A 136 14.19 -4.47 -16.25
CA GLN A 136 15.17 -5.39 -15.66
C GLN A 136 16.13 -4.65 -14.74
N GLU A 137 16.55 -3.44 -15.11
CA GLU A 137 17.34 -2.57 -14.23
C GLU A 137 16.55 -2.22 -12.96
N ALA A 138 15.28 -1.82 -13.09
CA ALA A 138 14.41 -1.52 -11.96
C ALA A 138 14.31 -2.71 -10.98
N LEU A 139 14.04 -3.91 -11.50
CA LEU A 139 13.99 -5.13 -10.70
C LEU A 139 15.32 -5.40 -9.99
N ALA A 140 16.43 -5.22 -10.69
CA ALA A 140 17.76 -5.48 -10.15
C ALA A 140 18.13 -4.52 -9.03
N LEU A 141 17.84 -3.22 -9.18
CA LEU A 141 18.12 -2.20 -8.17
C LEU A 141 17.45 -2.55 -6.85
N VAL A 142 16.16 -2.91 -6.86
CA VAL A 142 15.40 -3.20 -5.61
C VAL A 142 15.61 -4.62 -5.07
N THR A 143 16.20 -5.53 -5.87
CA THR A 143 16.46 -6.91 -5.45
C THR A 143 17.88 -7.11 -4.93
N LEU A 144 18.85 -6.43 -5.55
CA LEU A 144 20.28 -6.63 -5.28
C LEU A 144 20.88 -5.61 -4.33
N LEU A 145 20.32 -4.39 -4.28
CA LEU A 145 20.85 -3.33 -3.43
C LEU A 145 20.06 -3.25 -2.13
N ASP A 146 20.80 -3.09 -1.04
CA ASP A 146 20.26 -2.69 0.26
C ASP A 146 20.94 -1.38 0.70
N LEU A 147 20.34 -0.70 1.69
CA LEU A 147 20.89 0.55 2.22
C LEU A 147 22.32 0.38 2.77
N PRO A 148 22.67 -0.69 3.51
CA PRO A 148 24.05 -0.93 3.97
C PRO A 148 25.10 -1.11 2.85
N ALA A 149 24.72 -1.61 1.68
CA ALA A 149 25.63 -1.68 0.53
C ALA A 149 25.97 -0.29 -0.02
N LEU A 150 25.11 0.71 0.18
CA LEU A 150 25.24 2.06 -0.36
C LEU A 150 25.73 3.09 0.67
N PHE A 151 25.52 2.83 1.96
CA PHE A 151 25.76 3.78 3.05
C PHE A 151 26.45 3.12 4.23
N ASP A 152 27.31 3.85 4.93
CA ASP A 152 27.94 3.42 6.20
C ASP A 152 27.67 4.38 7.37
N GLU A 153 27.07 5.52 7.08
CA GLU A 153 26.74 6.59 8.01
C GLU A 153 25.84 6.07 9.15
N PRO A 154 26.00 6.54 10.40
CA PRO A 154 25.19 6.06 11.53
C PRO A 154 23.70 6.38 11.37
N ALA A 155 23.40 7.42 10.60
CA ALA A 155 22.05 7.78 10.19
C ALA A 155 22.05 8.27 8.74
N ILE A 156 20.94 8.04 8.06
CA ILE A 156 20.66 8.55 6.71
C ILE A 156 19.23 9.08 6.65
N VAL A 157 18.92 9.80 5.59
CA VAL A 157 17.58 10.34 5.33
C VAL A 157 17.02 9.73 4.05
N LEU A 158 15.80 9.20 4.14
CA LEU A 158 15.06 8.56 3.06
C LEU A 158 13.82 9.41 2.75
N GLN A 159 13.65 9.86 1.51
CA GLN A 159 12.40 10.39 1.01
C GLN A 159 11.67 9.32 0.19
N ARG A 160 10.42 9.03 0.55
CA ARG A 160 9.52 8.12 -0.16
C ARG A 160 8.19 8.83 -0.38
N GLY A 161 7.88 9.11 -1.65
CA GLY A 161 6.78 10.00 -1.98
C GLY A 161 6.98 11.37 -1.31
N GLU A 162 5.91 11.91 -0.75
CA GLU A 162 5.99 13.19 -0.01
C GLU A 162 6.65 13.09 1.37
N ARG A 163 6.89 11.87 1.89
CA ARG A 163 7.35 11.65 3.26
C ARG A 163 8.87 11.57 3.36
N VAL A 164 9.42 12.14 4.42
CA VAL A 164 10.85 12.08 4.75
C VAL A 164 11.05 11.36 6.08
N PHE A 165 11.95 10.37 6.08
CA PHE A 165 12.26 9.52 7.22
C PHE A 165 13.73 9.64 7.58
N GLU A 166 14.01 9.72 8.88
CA GLU A 166 15.35 9.53 9.42
C GLU A 166 15.52 8.06 9.78
N LEU A 167 16.57 7.45 9.25
CA LEU A 167 16.85 6.04 9.44
C LEU A 167 18.12 5.88 10.26
N ALA A 168 18.04 5.07 11.31
CA ALA A 168 19.18 4.75 12.15
C ALA A 168 19.79 3.42 11.72
N LYS A 169 21.13 3.37 11.64
CA LYS A 169 21.86 2.14 11.35
C LYS A 169 21.88 1.24 12.58
N LYS A 170 21.51 -0.02 12.40
CA LYS A 170 21.76 -1.09 13.37
C LYS A 170 22.96 -1.91 12.91
N SER A 171 24.04 -1.81 13.68
CA SER A 171 25.25 -2.61 13.48
C SER A 171 25.05 -4.05 13.94
N GLY A 172 25.80 -4.97 13.32
CA GLY A 172 25.76 -6.40 13.67
C GLY A 172 26.32 -7.24 12.54
N ARG A 173 26.15 -8.57 12.65
CA ARG A 173 26.55 -9.51 11.59
C ARG A 173 25.90 -9.19 10.23
N PHE A 174 24.66 -8.67 10.27
CA PHE A 174 23.90 -8.22 9.11
C PHE A 174 23.47 -6.77 9.37
N PRO A 175 24.29 -5.77 9.00
CA PRO A 175 23.93 -4.38 9.20
C PRO A 175 22.65 -4.04 8.45
N SER A 176 21.85 -3.13 8.98
CA SER A 176 20.59 -2.67 8.37
C SER A 176 20.23 -1.27 8.85
N TYR A 177 19.40 -0.55 8.09
CA TYR A 177 18.83 0.73 8.51
C TYR A 177 17.39 0.54 8.96
N HIS A 178 16.96 1.28 9.98
CA HIS A 178 15.65 1.12 10.60
C HIS A 178 14.93 2.45 10.73
N TYR A 179 13.60 2.40 10.58
CA TYR A 179 12.71 3.50 10.96
C TYR A 179 12.70 3.68 12.48
N ALA A 180 12.16 4.82 12.94
CA ALA A 180 12.01 5.13 14.37
C ALA A 180 11.19 4.08 15.15
N ASP A 181 10.24 3.40 14.49
CA ASP A 181 9.44 2.32 15.06
C ASP A 181 10.21 0.98 15.16
N GLY A 182 11.47 0.95 14.74
CA GLY A 182 12.35 -0.20 14.80
C GLY A 182 12.20 -1.19 13.63
N ARG A 183 11.31 -0.96 12.66
CA ARG A 183 11.21 -1.79 11.44
C ARG A 183 12.41 -1.55 10.52
N PRO A 184 12.95 -2.59 9.87
CA PRO A 184 14.00 -2.41 8.87
C PRO A 184 13.45 -1.65 7.66
N ALA A 185 14.25 -0.74 7.13
CA ALA A 185 13.97 -0.03 5.90
C ALA A 185 14.51 -0.83 4.70
N GLU A 186 13.64 -1.01 3.70
CA GLU A 186 13.99 -1.58 2.41
C GLU A 186 14.05 -0.45 1.38
N LEU A 187 14.93 -0.62 0.39
CA LEU A 187 15.07 0.30 -0.74
C LEU A 187 14.01 -0.02 -1.80
N LEU A 188 13.23 0.99 -2.21
CA LEU A 188 12.18 0.87 -3.23
C LEU A 188 12.50 1.76 -4.44
N LEU A 189 11.95 1.40 -5.61
CA LEU A 189 12.01 2.26 -6.78
C LEU A 189 11.27 3.58 -6.50
N GLY A 190 11.90 4.71 -6.82
CA GLY A 190 11.40 6.05 -6.52
C GLY A 190 11.91 6.65 -5.21
N ASP A 191 12.52 5.86 -4.33
CA ASP A 191 13.14 6.39 -3.11
C ASP A 191 14.28 7.36 -3.44
N ARG A 192 14.38 8.45 -2.68
CA ARG A 192 15.57 9.33 -2.65
C ARG A 192 16.30 9.15 -1.34
N VAL A 193 17.60 8.90 -1.39
CA VAL A 193 18.41 8.69 -0.17
C VAL A 193 19.56 9.67 -0.12
N ALA A 194 19.77 10.28 1.04
CA ALA A 194 20.90 11.16 1.28
C ALA A 194 21.43 11.04 2.71
N THR A 195 22.61 11.62 2.96
CA THR A 195 23.23 11.65 4.30
C THR A 195 22.72 12.78 5.18
N SER A 196 21.95 13.72 4.61
CA SER A 196 21.35 14.84 5.34
C SER A 196 20.00 15.24 4.74
N ARG A 197 19.15 15.88 5.55
CA ARG A 197 17.84 16.38 5.09
C ARG A 197 17.97 17.49 4.06
N ALA A 198 18.97 18.38 4.21
CA ALA A 198 19.22 19.47 3.27
C ALA A 198 19.51 18.95 1.85
N ALA A 199 20.21 17.82 1.73
CA ALA A 199 20.50 17.19 0.45
C ALA A 199 19.25 16.61 -0.27
N LEU A 200 18.12 16.47 0.43
CA LEU A 200 16.83 16.08 -0.16
C LEU A 200 15.99 17.29 -0.62
N GLY A 201 16.55 18.51 -0.56
CA GLY A 201 15.89 19.71 -1.07
C GLY A 201 15.46 19.59 -2.54
N ALA A 202 14.39 20.29 -2.90
CA ALA A 202 13.83 20.37 -4.26
C ALA A 202 13.63 19.00 -4.95
N PRO A 203 12.67 18.18 -4.50
CA PRO A 203 12.41 16.88 -5.11
C PRO A 203 11.95 16.99 -6.57
N LEU A 204 12.44 16.07 -7.40
CA LEU A 204 12.11 15.96 -8.83
C LEU A 204 10.81 15.22 -9.11
N HIS A 205 10.14 14.72 -8.07
CA HIS A 205 8.89 13.97 -8.19
C HIS A 205 7.73 14.65 -7.48
N ARG A 206 6.52 14.20 -7.79
CA ARG A 206 5.27 14.54 -7.13
C ARG A 206 4.50 13.28 -6.77
N ASP A 207 3.93 13.25 -5.58
CA ASP A 207 3.21 12.09 -5.05
C ASP A 207 1.71 12.16 -5.36
N LEU A 208 1.33 11.65 -6.54
CA LEU A 208 -0.09 11.56 -6.91
C LEU A 208 -0.84 10.52 -6.08
N ARG A 209 -0.18 9.51 -5.52
CA ARG A 209 -0.85 8.46 -4.76
C ARG A 209 -1.36 9.02 -3.43
N ALA A 210 -0.54 9.80 -2.73
CA ALA A 210 -0.96 10.52 -1.54
C ALA A 210 -2.19 11.42 -1.83
N LEU A 211 -2.12 12.22 -2.90
CA LEU A 211 -3.25 13.06 -3.32
C LEU A 211 -4.50 12.23 -3.68
N ALA A 212 -4.34 11.09 -4.36
CA ALA A 212 -5.46 10.20 -4.70
C ALA A 212 -6.13 9.64 -3.45
N HIS A 213 -5.36 9.25 -2.43
CA HIS A 213 -5.90 8.75 -1.16
C HIS A 213 -6.69 9.85 -0.41
N GLU A 214 -6.18 11.08 -0.44
CA GLU A 214 -6.82 12.21 0.22
C GLU A 214 -8.11 12.66 -0.50
N THR A 215 -8.04 12.79 -1.82
CA THR A 215 -9.08 13.45 -2.60
C THR A 215 -10.07 12.49 -3.24
N GLY A 216 -9.67 11.24 -3.50
CA GLY A 216 -10.51 10.15 -4.01
C GLY A 216 -10.61 10.01 -5.52
N PHE A 217 -9.79 10.71 -6.31
CA PHE A 217 -9.67 10.34 -7.73
C PHE A 217 -8.98 8.99 -7.87
N ASP A 218 -9.28 8.26 -8.94
CA ASP A 218 -8.68 6.94 -9.21
C ASP A 218 -7.77 6.92 -10.46
N ARG A 219 -7.84 7.95 -11.30
CA ARG A 219 -6.96 8.16 -12.45
C ARG A 219 -6.56 9.62 -12.61
N ALA A 220 -5.39 9.83 -13.18
CA ALA A 220 -4.86 11.12 -13.55
C ALA A 220 -4.23 11.10 -14.95
N ARG A 221 -4.38 12.19 -15.71
CA ARG A 221 -3.66 12.45 -16.95
C ARG A 221 -2.91 13.76 -16.81
N ILE A 222 -1.60 13.73 -16.93
CA ILE A 222 -0.78 14.94 -16.77
C ILE A 222 -0.70 15.68 -18.11
N GLU A 223 -1.26 16.88 -18.17
CA GLU A 223 -1.16 17.77 -19.33
C GLU A 223 0.12 18.59 -19.30
N ARG A 224 0.48 19.12 -18.12
CA ARG A 224 1.63 20.00 -17.96
C ARG A 224 2.35 19.76 -16.64
N ARG A 225 3.68 19.78 -16.72
CA ARG A 225 4.59 19.70 -15.58
C ARG A 225 5.39 20.99 -15.51
N THR A 226 5.45 21.60 -14.34
CA THR A 226 6.25 22.81 -14.06
C THR A 226 6.90 22.65 -12.69
N GLU A 227 7.85 23.51 -12.34
CA GLU A 227 8.43 23.50 -10.99
C GLU A 227 7.38 23.86 -9.91
N LYS A 228 6.44 24.76 -10.24
CA LYS A 228 5.45 25.32 -9.32
C LYS A 228 4.22 24.43 -9.11
N GLY A 229 3.93 23.53 -10.04
CA GLY A 229 2.72 22.71 -10.02
C GLY A 229 2.47 21.93 -11.29
N LEU A 230 1.32 21.25 -11.33
CA LEU A 230 0.88 20.44 -12.47
C LEU A 230 -0.45 20.95 -13.02
N VAL A 231 -0.67 20.77 -14.32
CA VAL A 231 -2.02 20.78 -14.90
C VAL A 231 -2.34 19.34 -15.28
N ALA A 232 -3.48 18.85 -14.83
CA ALA A 232 -3.88 17.46 -15.03
C ALA A 232 -5.40 17.33 -15.19
N GLU A 233 -5.85 16.23 -15.81
CA GLU A 233 -7.22 15.76 -15.65
C GLU A 233 -7.26 14.69 -14.55
N LEU A 234 -8.17 14.80 -13.60
CA LEU A 234 -8.42 13.81 -12.55
C LEU A 234 -9.78 13.15 -12.76
N ARG A 235 -9.86 11.83 -12.56
CA ARG A 235 -11.11 11.06 -12.66
C ARG A 235 -11.75 10.85 -11.30
N PHE A 236 -12.93 11.42 -11.11
CA PHE A 236 -13.80 11.22 -9.95
C PHE A 236 -15.04 10.43 -10.38
N GLY A 237 -15.03 9.12 -10.14
CA GLY A 237 -16.07 8.22 -10.65
C GLY A 237 -16.05 8.17 -12.18
N SER A 238 -17.12 8.64 -12.82
CA SER A 238 -17.21 8.76 -14.29
C SER A 238 -16.77 10.13 -14.82
N SER A 239 -16.56 11.13 -13.94
CA SER A 239 -16.25 12.50 -14.34
C SER A 239 -14.75 12.71 -14.46
N TRP A 240 -14.28 13.18 -15.61
CA TRP A 240 -12.93 13.72 -15.77
C TRP A 240 -12.98 15.22 -15.62
N VAL A 241 -12.17 15.75 -14.72
CA VAL A 241 -12.12 17.18 -14.44
C VAL A 241 -10.69 17.67 -14.54
N ARG A 242 -10.50 18.73 -15.32
CA ARG A 242 -9.23 19.42 -15.46
C ARG A 242 -8.95 20.26 -14.22
N VAL A 243 -7.74 20.19 -13.70
CA VAL A 243 -7.35 20.79 -12.43
C VAL A 243 -5.99 21.49 -12.53
N ALA A 244 -5.82 22.54 -11.73
CA ALA A 244 -4.51 23.02 -11.35
C ALA A 244 -4.11 22.38 -10.02
N LEU A 245 -2.95 21.72 -9.99
CA LEU A 245 -2.36 21.19 -8.77
C LEU A 245 -1.22 22.10 -8.32
N ALA A 246 -1.30 22.58 -7.09
CA ALA A 246 -0.17 23.25 -6.44
C ALA A 246 0.81 22.18 -5.93
N SER A 247 2.10 22.50 -5.94
CA SER A 247 3.12 21.64 -5.35
C SER A 247 3.92 22.33 -4.26
N SER A 248 4.11 21.64 -3.14
CA SER A 248 5.03 22.01 -2.06
C SER A 248 6.09 20.91 -1.92
N GLY A 249 7.21 21.07 -2.61
CA GLY A 249 8.17 19.97 -2.76
C GLY A 249 7.54 18.79 -3.52
N ALA A 250 7.42 17.63 -2.87
CA ALA A 250 6.84 16.42 -3.46
C ALA A 250 5.32 16.30 -3.23
N GLU A 251 4.80 17.01 -2.23
CA GLU A 251 3.37 17.06 -1.90
C GLU A 251 2.61 17.81 -2.98
N LEU A 252 1.39 17.34 -3.27
CA LEU A 252 0.45 17.97 -4.17
C LEU A 252 -0.84 18.33 -3.44
N SER A 253 -1.50 19.38 -3.89
CA SER A 253 -2.88 19.70 -3.48
C SER A 253 -3.68 20.24 -4.66
N ILE A 254 -4.99 20.01 -4.66
CA ILE A 254 -5.89 20.59 -5.68
C ILE A 254 -6.04 22.08 -5.37
N ALA A 255 -5.47 22.93 -6.23
CA ALA A 255 -5.60 24.38 -6.09
C ALA A 255 -6.97 24.86 -6.59
N CYS A 256 -7.45 24.30 -7.71
CA CYS A 256 -8.76 24.61 -8.27
C CYS A 256 -9.19 23.57 -9.31
N LEU A 257 -10.50 23.58 -9.65
CA LEU A 257 -11.11 22.75 -10.69
C LEU A 257 -11.60 23.64 -11.85
N ASP A 258 -11.13 23.40 -13.07
CA ASP A 258 -11.63 24.03 -14.31
C ASP A 258 -12.87 23.26 -14.78
N ALA A 259 -13.95 23.44 -14.03
CA ALA A 259 -15.22 22.73 -14.22
C ALA A 259 -16.39 23.66 -13.93
N SER A 260 -17.53 23.46 -14.59
CA SER A 260 -18.77 24.16 -14.29
C SER A 260 -19.26 23.91 -12.86
N ARG A 261 -20.20 24.72 -12.37
CA ARG A 261 -20.79 24.54 -11.03
C ARG A 261 -21.41 23.15 -10.86
N GLU A 262 -22.11 22.67 -11.88
CA GLU A 262 -22.77 21.36 -11.87
C GLU A 262 -21.74 20.22 -11.78
N GLU A 263 -20.64 20.32 -12.51
CA GLU A 263 -19.53 19.36 -12.44
C GLU A 263 -18.82 19.40 -11.09
N ARG A 264 -18.56 20.59 -10.52
CA ARG A 264 -17.98 20.72 -9.17
C ARG A 264 -18.89 20.08 -8.11
N ALA A 265 -20.21 20.25 -8.23
CA ALA A 265 -21.18 19.59 -7.35
C ALA A 265 -21.16 18.07 -7.50
N ARG A 266 -21.06 17.54 -8.74
CA ARG A 266 -20.88 16.10 -8.98
C ARG A 266 -19.60 15.56 -8.35
N VAL A 267 -18.47 16.26 -8.50
CA VAL A 267 -17.20 15.87 -7.88
C VAL A 267 -17.32 15.89 -6.36
N ALA A 268 -17.88 16.94 -5.77
CA ALA A 268 -18.07 17.03 -4.32
C ALA A 268 -18.93 15.87 -3.79
N SER A 269 -20.07 15.61 -4.45
CA SER A 269 -20.96 14.49 -4.11
C SER A 269 -20.27 13.13 -4.22
N PHE A 270 -19.48 12.92 -5.29
CA PHE A 270 -18.68 11.70 -5.43
C PHE A 270 -17.65 11.56 -4.30
N ARG A 271 -16.91 12.62 -3.97
CA ARG A 271 -15.87 12.59 -2.93
C ARG A 271 -16.45 12.30 -1.55
N GLU A 272 -17.65 12.82 -1.27
CA GLU A 272 -18.42 12.54 -0.06
C GLU A 272 -18.86 11.07 -0.02
N ALA A 273 -19.47 10.57 -1.10
CA ALA A 273 -19.90 9.18 -1.20
C ALA A 273 -18.72 8.18 -1.09
N ASP A 274 -17.58 8.51 -1.72
CA ASP A 274 -16.36 7.68 -1.72
C ASP A 274 -15.54 7.81 -0.42
N ALA A 275 -15.78 8.82 0.42
CA ALA A 275 -15.04 9.02 1.67
C ALA A 275 -15.06 7.77 2.57
N ARG A 276 -16.21 7.10 2.67
CA ARG A 276 -16.35 5.85 3.44
C ARG A 276 -15.51 4.73 2.84
N ARG A 277 -15.54 4.58 1.51
CA ARG A 277 -14.72 3.58 0.80
C ARG A 277 -13.23 3.85 1.01
N ARG A 278 -12.76 5.10 0.94
CA ARG A 278 -11.36 5.46 1.20
C ARG A 278 -10.94 5.14 2.63
N SER A 279 -11.80 5.45 3.61
CA SER A 279 -11.58 5.09 5.02
C SER A 279 -11.46 3.58 5.20
N ALA A 280 -12.35 2.81 4.56
CA ALA A 280 -12.31 1.34 4.56
C ALA A 280 -11.00 0.79 3.99
N LEU A 281 -10.55 1.31 2.84
CA LEU A 281 -9.30 0.89 2.21
C LEU A 281 -8.06 1.28 3.03
N ALA A 282 -8.06 2.45 3.67
CA ALA A 282 -6.99 2.86 4.57
C ALA A 282 -6.86 1.90 5.76
N ARG A 283 -7.99 1.47 6.35
CA ARG A 283 -8.03 0.46 7.41
C ARG A 283 -7.55 -0.91 6.91
N LEU A 284 -7.92 -1.29 5.70
CA LEU A 284 -7.45 -2.53 5.08
C LEU A 284 -5.92 -2.53 4.92
N ARG A 285 -5.33 -1.43 4.43
CA ARG A 285 -3.86 -1.27 4.36
C ARG A 285 -3.20 -1.34 5.75
N SER A 286 -3.81 -0.72 6.76
CA SER A 286 -3.33 -0.81 8.16
C SER A 286 -3.34 -2.25 8.68
N ALA A 287 -4.39 -3.03 8.39
CA ALA A 287 -4.47 -4.43 8.78
C ALA A 287 -3.42 -5.30 8.06
N VAL A 288 -3.05 -4.95 6.83
CA VAL A 288 -1.92 -5.57 6.11
C VAL A 288 -0.60 -5.20 6.78
N ASP A 289 -0.38 -3.92 7.13
CA ASP A 289 0.81 -3.46 7.85
C ASP A 289 1.04 -4.25 9.15
N GLU A 290 -0.01 -4.46 9.94
CA GLU A 290 0.04 -5.23 11.17
C GLU A 290 0.44 -6.69 10.91
N GLN A 291 -0.20 -7.36 9.93
CA GLN A 291 0.12 -8.75 9.61
C GLN A 291 1.54 -8.94 9.09
N VAL A 292 2.05 -8.00 8.27
CA VAL A 292 3.43 -8.00 7.80
C VAL A 292 4.40 -7.79 8.97
N ALA A 293 4.10 -6.84 9.88
CA ALA A 293 4.94 -6.56 11.04
C ALA A 293 4.95 -7.71 12.06
N GLU A 294 3.85 -8.43 12.20
CA GLU A 294 3.72 -9.62 13.06
C GLU A 294 4.41 -10.84 12.48
N ALA A 295 4.63 -10.88 11.17
CA ALA A 295 5.23 -12.01 10.45
C ALA A 295 4.53 -13.34 10.80
N VAL A 296 3.20 -13.31 10.80
CA VAL A 296 2.33 -14.45 11.16
C VAL A 296 2.79 -15.72 10.43
N PRO A 297 2.94 -16.87 11.13
CA PRO A 297 3.49 -18.07 10.53
C PRO A 297 2.60 -18.59 9.39
N PHE A 298 3.24 -19.11 8.34
CA PHE A 298 2.53 -19.84 7.30
C PHE A 298 2.02 -21.17 7.85
N ASP A 299 0.79 -21.55 7.50
CA ASP A 299 0.19 -22.80 7.96
C ASP A 299 0.73 -24.00 7.17
N ARG A 300 1.97 -24.39 7.50
CA ARG A 300 2.64 -25.59 7.01
C ARG A 300 3.48 -26.20 8.12
N PRO A 301 3.37 -27.51 8.37
CA PRO A 301 4.28 -28.20 9.29
C PRO A 301 5.76 -27.99 8.91
N LYS A 302 6.66 -27.83 9.88
CA LYS A 302 8.06 -27.45 9.64
C LYS A 302 8.81 -28.39 8.68
N ASP A 303 8.52 -29.68 8.74
CA ASP A 303 9.19 -30.71 7.95
C ASP A 303 8.51 -30.96 6.58
N GLU A 304 7.37 -30.32 6.33
CA GLU A 304 6.65 -30.44 5.06
C GLU A 304 7.30 -29.59 3.96
N LYS A 305 7.57 -30.22 2.82
CA LYS A 305 8.21 -29.57 1.67
C LYS A 305 7.21 -29.17 0.59
N THR A 306 6.08 -29.87 0.52
CA THR A 306 5.04 -29.70 -0.49
C THR A 306 3.87 -28.89 0.07
N ALA A 307 2.81 -28.70 -0.73
CA ALA A 307 1.60 -28.00 -0.31
C ALA A 307 0.50 -28.94 0.22
N GLU A 308 0.73 -30.26 0.23
CA GLU A 308 -0.30 -31.27 0.53
C GLU A 308 -0.86 -31.18 1.95
N ARG A 309 -0.05 -30.65 2.88
CA ARG A 309 -0.40 -30.50 4.29
C ARG A 309 -0.54 -29.05 4.73
N ASP A 310 -0.64 -28.13 3.78
CA ASP A 310 -0.92 -26.74 4.08
C ASP A 310 -2.31 -26.63 4.73
N GLY A 311 -2.41 -25.87 5.82
CA GLY A 311 -3.66 -25.67 6.52
C GLY A 311 -3.99 -26.68 7.64
N GLN A 312 -3.02 -27.44 8.14
CA GLN A 312 -3.25 -28.40 9.23
C GLN A 312 -3.02 -27.81 10.64
N LEU A 313 -2.28 -26.71 10.77
CA LEU A 313 -1.84 -26.18 12.06
C LEU A 313 -2.89 -25.30 12.76
N ARG A 314 -3.68 -24.50 12.01
CA ARG A 314 -4.64 -23.54 12.60
C ARG A 314 -5.66 -24.18 13.57
N PRO A 315 -6.22 -25.39 13.34
CA PRO A 315 -7.09 -26.04 14.32
C PRO A 315 -6.39 -26.34 15.66
N GLY A 316 -5.19 -26.90 15.62
CA GLY A 316 -4.38 -27.15 16.82
C GLY A 316 -3.98 -25.87 17.54
N TRP A 317 -3.60 -24.85 16.78
CA TRP A 317 -3.35 -23.51 17.30
C TRP A 317 -4.58 -22.94 18.01
N ARG A 318 -5.78 -23.01 17.41
CA ARG A 318 -7.01 -22.44 17.98
C ARG A 318 -7.37 -23.09 19.30
N TRP A 319 -7.23 -24.42 19.40
CA TRP A 319 -7.45 -25.15 20.65
C TRP A 319 -6.50 -24.70 21.75
N ALA A 320 -5.22 -24.54 21.44
CA ALA A 320 -4.20 -24.11 22.39
C ALA A 320 -4.37 -22.63 22.80
N TYR A 321 -4.71 -21.77 21.84
CA TYR A 321 -5.07 -20.37 22.07
C TYR A 321 -6.21 -20.23 23.06
N LEU A 322 -7.34 -20.93 22.86
CA LEU A 322 -8.48 -20.86 23.78
C LEU A 322 -8.17 -21.38 25.19
N ARG A 323 -7.10 -22.16 25.36
CA ARG A 323 -6.61 -22.66 26.65
C ARG A 323 -5.49 -21.80 27.25
N GLY A 324 -5.13 -20.69 26.60
CA GLY A 324 -4.03 -19.82 27.04
C GLY A 324 -2.66 -20.49 27.03
N GLN A 325 -2.51 -21.57 26.26
CA GLN A 325 -1.24 -22.27 26.16
C GLN A 325 -0.22 -21.42 25.37
N PRO A 326 1.05 -21.38 25.77
CA PRO A 326 2.08 -20.63 25.04
C PRO A 326 2.50 -21.32 23.74
N PHE A 327 2.33 -22.64 23.64
CA PHE A 327 2.72 -23.47 22.51
C PHE A 327 1.71 -24.60 22.30
N PHE A 328 1.69 -25.16 21.10
CA PHE A 328 1.05 -26.45 20.81
C PHE A 328 2.02 -27.36 20.06
N SER A 329 1.78 -28.67 20.15
CA SER A 329 2.57 -29.68 19.43
C SER A 329 1.81 -30.22 18.23
N HIS A 330 2.50 -30.39 17.12
CA HIS A 330 2.02 -31.12 15.95
C HIS A 330 3.18 -31.95 15.42
N GLU A 331 3.04 -33.29 15.44
CA GLU A 331 4.09 -34.23 15.01
C GLU A 331 5.44 -33.99 15.68
N GLU A 332 5.44 -33.98 17.02
CA GLU A 332 6.64 -33.76 17.86
C GLU A 332 7.29 -32.37 17.72
N GLN A 333 6.81 -31.54 16.80
CA GLN A 333 7.25 -30.16 16.62
C GLN A 333 6.40 -29.20 17.45
N SER A 334 7.06 -28.28 18.13
CA SER A 334 6.41 -27.21 18.88
C SER A 334 6.23 -25.93 18.05
N TYR A 335 5.04 -25.34 18.15
CA TYR A 335 4.65 -24.11 17.45
C TYR A 335 4.15 -23.07 18.47
N PRO A 336 4.55 -21.79 18.33
CA PRO A 336 4.11 -20.75 19.24
C PRO A 336 2.64 -20.40 19.02
N VAL A 337 1.92 -20.12 20.10
CA VAL A 337 0.55 -19.59 20.06
C VAL A 337 0.56 -18.06 20.05
N PHE A 338 1.51 -17.47 20.78
CA PHE A 338 1.69 -16.03 20.93
C PHE A 338 3.13 -15.63 20.59
N ASP A 339 3.32 -14.38 20.18
CA ASP A 339 4.65 -13.79 20.05
C ASP A 339 5.23 -13.33 21.40
N GLY A 340 6.44 -12.78 21.38
CA GLY A 340 7.10 -12.26 22.58
C GLY A 340 6.38 -11.08 23.26
N LYS A 341 5.39 -10.46 22.60
CA LYS A 341 4.54 -9.39 23.15
C LYS A 341 3.17 -9.91 23.60
N GLY A 342 2.93 -11.22 23.52
CA GLY A 342 1.63 -11.82 23.85
C GLY A 342 0.57 -11.66 22.77
N ARG A 343 0.93 -11.21 21.55
CA ARG A 343 -0.01 -11.13 20.41
C ARG A 343 -0.24 -12.51 19.82
N PRO A 344 -1.47 -12.85 19.40
CA PRO A 344 -1.78 -14.16 18.83
C PRO A 344 -1.08 -14.35 17.47
N LEU A 345 -0.57 -15.56 17.22
CA LEU A 345 0.09 -15.97 15.97
C LEU A 345 -0.69 -17.06 15.23
N PRO A 346 -1.92 -16.81 14.75
CA PRO A 346 -2.70 -17.81 14.03
C PRO A 346 -2.00 -18.23 12.74
N PRO A 347 -1.68 -19.51 12.51
CA PRO A 347 -1.12 -19.94 11.23
C PRO A 347 -2.06 -19.59 10.06
N GLN A 348 -1.51 -19.01 9.00
CA GLN A 348 -2.27 -18.53 7.83
C GLN A 348 -1.80 -19.16 6.53
N MET A 349 -2.75 -19.46 5.64
CA MET A 349 -2.52 -19.60 4.20
C MET A 349 -2.82 -18.28 3.45
N CYS A 350 -2.67 -18.27 2.13
CA CYS A 350 -2.93 -17.08 1.31
C CYS A 350 -4.37 -16.55 1.41
N VAL A 351 -5.39 -17.43 1.43
CA VAL A 351 -6.79 -17.02 1.60
C VAL A 351 -7.05 -16.54 3.02
N ASP A 352 -6.47 -17.21 4.02
CA ASP A 352 -6.58 -16.78 5.42
C ASP A 352 -6.06 -15.34 5.56
N PHE A 353 -4.90 -15.02 4.99
CA PHE A 353 -4.36 -13.65 5.02
C PHE A 353 -5.32 -12.62 4.41
N VAL A 354 -5.94 -12.92 3.27
CA VAL A 354 -6.89 -12.01 2.63
C VAL A 354 -8.12 -11.79 3.52
N LEU A 355 -8.77 -12.86 3.97
CA LEU A 355 -9.98 -12.78 4.79
C LEU A 355 -9.68 -12.15 6.15
N ASP A 356 -8.59 -12.56 6.79
CA ASP A 356 -8.13 -12.02 8.06
C ASP A 356 -7.78 -10.51 7.93
N SER A 357 -7.32 -10.04 6.76
CA SER A 357 -7.09 -8.60 6.52
C SER A 357 -8.38 -7.78 6.58
N PHE A 358 -9.45 -8.27 5.94
CA PHE A 358 -10.77 -7.63 6.00
C PHE A 358 -11.37 -7.69 7.41
N GLU A 359 -11.29 -8.86 8.06
CA GLU A 359 -11.81 -9.04 9.42
C GLU A 359 -11.07 -8.14 10.42
N ARG A 360 -9.74 -8.08 10.38
CA ARG A 360 -8.92 -7.16 11.20
C ARG A 360 -9.28 -5.70 10.94
N ALA A 361 -9.42 -5.31 9.67
CA ALA A 361 -9.79 -3.94 9.30
C ALA A 361 -11.17 -3.55 9.86
N SER A 362 -12.07 -4.51 10.02
CA SER A 362 -13.38 -4.32 10.67
C SER A 362 -13.35 -4.36 12.20
N GLY A 363 -12.21 -4.71 12.81
CA GLY A 363 -12.05 -4.90 14.25
C GLY A 363 -12.30 -6.33 14.76
N THR A 364 -12.56 -7.28 13.85
CA THR A 364 -12.72 -8.71 14.18
C THR A 364 -11.34 -9.36 14.27
N TRP A 365 -10.89 -9.67 15.49
CA TRP A 365 -9.59 -10.33 15.67
C TRP A 365 -9.45 -11.09 16.98
N TYR A 366 -8.44 -11.96 17.06
CA TYR A 366 -8.05 -12.63 18.29
C TYR A 366 -7.45 -11.63 19.28
N VAL A 367 -7.85 -11.71 20.54
CA VAL A 367 -7.32 -10.83 21.59
C VAL A 367 -5.94 -11.29 22.08
N PRO A 368 -5.07 -10.38 22.54
CA PRO A 368 -3.77 -10.73 23.09
C PRO A 368 -3.89 -11.47 24.44
N ARG A 369 -2.81 -12.16 24.80
CA ARG A 369 -2.64 -12.78 26.12
C ARG A 369 -2.72 -11.72 27.22
N GLY A 370 -3.40 -12.05 28.32
CA GLY A 370 -3.65 -11.14 29.45
C GLY A 370 -5.06 -10.55 29.47
N SER A 371 -5.85 -10.78 28.41
CA SER A 371 -7.30 -10.56 28.38
C SER A 371 -8.06 -11.89 28.35
N GLU A 372 -9.39 -11.85 28.46
CA GLU A 372 -10.24 -13.03 28.24
C GLU A 372 -10.09 -13.52 26.80
N LEU A 373 -9.46 -14.69 26.63
CA LEU A 373 -9.09 -15.21 25.32
C LEU A 373 -10.33 -15.56 24.49
N GLY A 374 -10.34 -15.07 23.27
CA GLY A 374 -11.45 -15.21 22.35
C GLY A 374 -11.21 -14.42 21.07
N ARG A 375 -12.23 -14.35 20.23
CA ARG A 375 -12.20 -13.49 19.04
C ARG A 375 -13.13 -12.32 19.32
N LYS A 376 -12.58 -11.11 19.40
CA LYS A 376 -13.37 -9.88 19.46
C LYS A 376 -14.10 -9.76 18.12
N ARG A 377 -15.41 -9.50 18.17
CA ARG A 377 -16.23 -9.27 16.99
C ARG A 377 -16.20 -7.79 16.60
N GLY A 378 -15.91 -7.53 15.34
CA GLY A 378 -15.97 -6.23 14.68
C GLY A 378 -17.16 -6.16 13.72
N GLY A 379 -17.05 -5.30 12.70
CA GLY A 379 -18.10 -5.10 11.71
C GLY A 379 -18.27 -6.26 10.72
N LEU A 380 -17.26 -7.11 10.54
CA LEU A 380 -17.24 -8.20 9.57
C LEU A 380 -16.65 -9.48 10.18
N ASP A 381 -17.37 -10.58 10.07
CA ASP A 381 -16.87 -11.93 10.38
C ASP A 381 -17.36 -12.90 9.31
N PHE A 382 -16.45 -13.42 8.46
CA PHE A 382 -16.84 -14.27 7.35
C PHE A 382 -17.42 -15.62 7.79
N ASP A 383 -17.10 -16.08 9.01
CA ASP A 383 -17.65 -17.33 9.54
C ASP A 383 -19.19 -17.25 9.68
N GLU A 384 -19.75 -16.05 9.91
CA GLU A 384 -21.19 -15.83 10.04
C GLU A 384 -21.94 -15.90 8.71
N PHE A 385 -21.22 -15.78 7.60
CA PHE A 385 -21.76 -15.92 6.24
C PHE A 385 -21.62 -17.35 5.70
N GLY A 386 -21.20 -18.31 6.53
CA GLY A 386 -21.24 -19.73 6.20
C GLY A 386 -20.15 -20.20 5.25
N ILE A 387 -18.99 -19.56 5.23
CA ILE A 387 -17.83 -20.02 4.44
C ILE A 387 -17.34 -21.40 4.94
N LYS A 388 -17.73 -22.48 4.23
CA LYS A 388 -17.49 -23.86 4.68
C LYS A 388 -16.00 -24.24 4.78
N ASN A 389 -15.19 -23.76 3.85
CA ASN A 389 -13.74 -23.99 3.84
C ASN A 389 -13.03 -22.67 3.54
N ARG A 390 -12.85 -21.83 4.57
CA ARG A 390 -12.20 -20.50 4.46
C ARG A 390 -10.74 -20.53 3.98
N ARG A 391 -10.18 -21.72 3.80
CA ARG A 391 -8.76 -21.95 3.64
C ARG A 391 -8.36 -22.24 2.20
N ALA A 392 -9.27 -22.79 1.40
CA ALA A 392 -9.02 -23.15 0.01
C ALA A 392 -9.40 -22.03 -0.96
N VAL A 393 -8.55 -21.75 -1.95
CA VAL A 393 -8.77 -20.69 -2.95
C VAL A 393 -10.07 -20.91 -3.74
N LEU A 394 -10.35 -22.14 -4.18
CA LEU A 394 -11.60 -22.47 -4.87
C LEU A 394 -12.84 -22.42 -3.97
N ALA A 395 -12.67 -22.67 -2.67
CA ALA A 395 -13.78 -22.53 -1.73
C ALA A 395 -14.11 -21.05 -1.48
N PHE A 396 -13.10 -20.18 -1.44
CA PHE A 396 -13.32 -18.73 -1.45
C PHE A 396 -13.97 -18.25 -2.76
N GLU A 397 -13.56 -18.79 -3.91
CA GLU A 397 -14.21 -18.50 -5.19
C GLU A 397 -15.71 -18.81 -5.14
N LYS A 398 -16.06 -20.03 -4.72
CA LYS A 398 -17.45 -20.47 -4.62
C LYS A 398 -18.23 -19.65 -3.60
N PHE A 399 -17.61 -19.30 -2.47
CA PHE A 399 -18.21 -18.42 -1.48
C PHE A 399 -18.52 -17.03 -2.06
N ALA A 400 -17.59 -16.43 -2.81
CA ALA A 400 -17.81 -15.14 -3.44
C ALA A 400 -18.90 -15.19 -4.53
N GLU A 401 -18.97 -16.28 -5.30
CA GLU A 401 -20.04 -16.55 -6.27
C GLU A 401 -21.41 -16.70 -5.60
N ASP A 402 -21.47 -17.42 -4.48
CA ASP A 402 -22.71 -17.70 -3.73
C ASP A 402 -23.23 -16.52 -2.91
N ASN A 403 -22.40 -15.51 -2.66
CA ASN A 403 -22.74 -14.34 -1.85
C ASN A 403 -22.60 -13.05 -2.67
N PRO A 404 -23.42 -12.87 -3.73
CA PRO A 404 -23.35 -11.72 -4.62
C PRO A 404 -23.69 -10.39 -3.94
N GLU A 405 -24.24 -10.40 -2.73
CA GLU A 405 -24.44 -9.21 -1.90
C GLU A 405 -23.15 -8.74 -1.20
N LEU A 406 -22.18 -9.63 -1.01
CA LEU A 406 -20.87 -9.32 -0.44
C LEU A 406 -19.84 -9.01 -1.52
N PHE A 407 -19.92 -9.72 -2.65
CA PHE A 407 -18.88 -9.68 -3.68
C PHE A 407 -19.43 -9.56 -5.09
N GLU A 408 -18.66 -8.93 -5.98
CA GLU A 408 -18.72 -9.19 -7.40
C GLU A 408 -17.67 -10.26 -7.72
N HIS A 409 -18.08 -11.36 -8.34
CA HIS A 409 -17.19 -12.45 -8.74
C HIS A 409 -17.07 -12.52 -10.27
N ARG A 410 -15.86 -12.78 -10.74
CA ARG A 410 -15.60 -13.09 -12.14
C ARG A 410 -14.48 -14.11 -12.28
N ARG A 411 -14.80 -15.22 -12.96
CA ARG A 411 -13.78 -16.19 -13.42
C ARG A 411 -13.20 -15.78 -14.77
N MET A 412 -11.88 -15.94 -14.94
CA MET A 412 -11.20 -15.69 -16.22
C MET A 412 -11.48 -16.83 -17.18
N LYS A 413 -11.88 -16.50 -18.41
CA LYS A 413 -12.07 -17.52 -19.45
C LYS A 413 -10.72 -18.07 -19.93
N PRO A 414 -10.63 -19.32 -20.43
CA PRO A 414 -9.37 -19.91 -20.87
C PRO A 414 -8.55 -19.02 -21.83
N GLU A 415 -9.21 -18.35 -22.78
CA GLU A 415 -8.61 -17.43 -23.75
C GLU A 415 -8.06 -16.13 -23.15
N GLU A 416 -8.54 -15.75 -21.97
CA GLU A 416 -8.07 -14.57 -21.21
C GLU A 416 -6.87 -14.92 -20.31
N ARG A 417 -6.59 -16.21 -20.09
CA ARG A 417 -5.54 -16.67 -19.17
C ARG A 417 -4.17 -16.58 -19.82
N ILE A 418 -3.48 -15.47 -19.58
CA ILE A 418 -2.11 -15.26 -20.04
C ILE A 418 -1.13 -15.85 -19.01
N PRO A 419 -0.30 -16.85 -19.37
CA PRO A 419 0.77 -17.33 -18.51
C PRO A 419 1.78 -16.22 -18.21
N PHE A 420 2.28 -16.17 -16.98
CA PHE A 420 3.27 -15.16 -16.57
C PHE A 420 4.61 -15.27 -17.32
N GLY A 421 4.92 -16.42 -17.93
CA GLY A 421 6.03 -16.56 -18.87
C GLY A 421 5.99 -15.53 -19.99
N GLU A 422 4.80 -15.10 -20.41
CA GLU A 422 4.54 -14.03 -21.39
C GLU A 422 4.44 -12.65 -20.71
N ARG A 423 5.43 -12.27 -19.90
CA ARG A 423 5.39 -11.10 -18.99
C ARG A 423 4.89 -9.81 -19.63
N THR A 424 5.42 -9.42 -20.78
CA THR A 424 5.01 -8.17 -21.46
C THR A 424 3.53 -8.21 -21.84
N ARG A 425 3.03 -9.35 -22.33
CA ARG A 425 1.61 -9.55 -22.65
C ARG A 425 0.76 -9.55 -21.38
N PHE A 426 1.23 -10.18 -20.31
CA PHE A 426 0.55 -10.21 -19.02
C PHE A 426 0.39 -8.80 -18.41
N PHE A 427 1.46 -8.00 -18.37
CA PHE A 427 1.39 -6.63 -17.87
C PHE A 427 0.55 -5.71 -18.75
N ARG A 428 0.65 -5.86 -20.08
CA ARG A 428 -0.22 -5.15 -21.01
C ARG A 428 -1.69 -5.48 -20.75
N PHE A 429 -2.03 -6.76 -20.56
CA PHE A 429 -3.40 -7.16 -20.22
C PHE A 429 -3.90 -6.48 -18.95
N LEU A 430 -3.11 -6.44 -17.88
CA LEU A 430 -3.48 -5.75 -16.65
C LEU A 430 -3.71 -4.24 -16.89
N SER A 431 -2.84 -3.60 -17.67
CA SER A 431 -2.93 -2.17 -18.02
C SER A 431 -4.17 -1.87 -18.88
N ASP A 432 -4.42 -2.65 -19.92
CA ASP A 432 -5.59 -2.51 -20.81
C ASP A 432 -6.91 -2.76 -20.06
N ASN A 433 -6.84 -3.42 -18.92
CA ASN A 433 -7.97 -3.77 -18.07
C ASN A 433 -7.91 -3.06 -16.70
N ALA A 434 -7.19 -1.95 -16.59
CA ALA A 434 -6.91 -1.28 -15.32
C ALA A 434 -8.17 -0.96 -14.49
N ASP A 435 -9.29 -0.61 -15.12
CA ASP A 435 -10.55 -0.32 -14.41
C ASP A 435 -11.22 -1.55 -13.78
N ARG A 436 -10.80 -2.76 -14.19
CA ARG A 436 -11.25 -4.03 -13.64
C ARG A 436 -10.50 -4.41 -12.37
N PHE A 437 -9.30 -3.91 -12.16
CA PHE A 437 -8.47 -4.24 -10.99
C PHE A 437 -8.32 -3.01 -10.09
N ARG A 438 -8.97 -3.04 -8.93
CA ARG A 438 -9.07 -1.90 -8.02
C ARG A 438 -8.49 -2.21 -6.64
N PRO A 439 -8.10 -1.19 -5.88
CA PRO A 439 -7.74 -1.36 -4.49
C PRO A 439 -8.89 -2.02 -3.70
N GLY A 440 -8.53 -3.03 -2.90
CA GLY A 440 -9.45 -3.89 -2.16
C GLY A 440 -9.89 -5.15 -2.91
N ASP A 441 -9.65 -5.25 -4.22
CA ASP A 441 -9.97 -6.45 -4.97
C ASP A 441 -9.05 -7.62 -4.57
N VAL A 442 -9.60 -8.84 -4.65
CA VAL A 442 -8.87 -10.09 -4.47
C VAL A 442 -8.74 -10.77 -5.82
N VAL A 443 -7.54 -11.16 -6.17
CA VAL A 443 -7.25 -11.92 -7.39
C VAL A 443 -6.62 -13.25 -7.04
N ALA A 444 -7.02 -14.30 -7.75
CA ALA A 444 -6.41 -15.61 -7.61
C ALA A 444 -5.59 -15.92 -8.86
N ILE A 445 -4.43 -16.55 -8.66
CA ILE A 445 -3.62 -17.11 -9.73
C ILE A 445 -3.59 -18.63 -9.61
N GLN A 446 -3.47 -19.31 -10.76
CA GLN A 446 -3.33 -20.76 -10.81
C GLN A 446 -2.36 -21.15 -11.91
N GLY A 447 -1.52 -22.15 -11.64
CA GLY A 447 -0.69 -22.79 -12.64
C GLY A 447 0.21 -23.87 -12.06
N LYS A 448 0.88 -24.60 -12.96
CA LYS A 448 1.80 -25.67 -12.61
C LYS A 448 3.10 -25.09 -12.04
N LYS A 449 3.55 -25.62 -10.90
CA LYS A 449 4.86 -25.33 -10.30
C LYS A 449 5.91 -26.33 -10.78
N ALA A 450 7.18 -26.11 -10.41
CA ALA A 450 8.29 -27.00 -10.76
C ALA A 450 8.13 -28.43 -10.21
N ASP A 451 7.35 -28.60 -9.14
CA ASP A 451 6.97 -29.90 -8.56
C ASP A 451 5.94 -30.68 -9.41
N GLY A 452 5.45 -30.08 -10.48
CA GLY A 452 4.49 -30.69 -11.38
C GLY A 452 3.03 -30.58 -10.93
N LEU A 453 2.77 -30.02 -9.74
CA LEU A 453 1.43 -29.88 -9.19
C LEU A 453 0.81 -28.53 -9.60
N ILE A 454 -0.52 -28.46 -9.56
CA ILE A 454 -1.27 -27.21 -9.76
C ILE A 454 -1.35 -26.48 -8.42
N HIS A 455 -0.79 -25.28 -8.39
CA HIS A 455 -0.84 -24.41 -7.21
C HIS A 455 -1.79 -23.25 -7.46
N GLN A 456 -2.50 -22.86 -6.40
CA GLN A 456 -3.38 -21.71 -6.37
C GLN A 456 -2.88 -20.72 -5.33
N HIS A 457 -3.11 -19.44 -5.56
CA HIS A 457 -2.70 -18.40 -4.62
C HIS A 457 -3.64 -17.21 -4.69
N ALA A 458 -4.12 -16.73 -3.54
CA ALA A 458 -4.93 -15.53 -3.42
C ALA A 458 -4.06 -14.32 -3.07
N ILE A 459 -4.36 -13.18 -3.69
CA ILE A 459 -3.58 -11.94 -3.61
C ILE A 459 -4.56 -10.79 -3.39
N LEU A 460 -4.24 -9.91 -2.44
CA LEU A 460 -4.96 -8.66 -2.22
C LEU A 460 -4.31 -7.53 -3.03
N ILE A 461 -5.10 -6.77 -3.79
CA ILE A 461 -4.66 -5.53 -4.42
C ILE A 461 -4.81 -4.41 -3.39
N GLU A 462 -3.70 -3.90 -2.87
CA GLU A 462 -3.72 -2.80 -1.88
C GLU A 462 -3.91 -1.43 -2.54
N ASP A 463 -3.36 -1.26 -3.75
CA ASP A 463 -3.35 0.01 -4.45
C ASP A 463 -3.15 -0.16 -5.97
N THR A 464 -3.33 0.94 -6.69
CA THR A 464 -3.08 1.06 -8.13
C THR A 464 -2.28 2.33 -8.42
N ASP A 465 -1.53 2.33 -9.52
CA ASP A 465 -0.84 3.51 -10.03
C ASP A 465 -1.88 4.54 -10.54
N PRO A 466 -1.95 5.77 -9.99
CA PRO A 466 -2.96 6.73 -10.43
C PRO A 466 -2.81 7.18 -11.90
N LEU A 467 -1.64 7.02 -12.53
CA LEU A 467 -1.46 7.42 -13.94
C LEU A 467 -2.03 6.39 -14.92
N THR A 468 -1.75 5.11 -14.69
CA THR A 468 -2.13 4.02 -15.61
C THR A 468 -3.30 3.20 -15.11
N GLY A 469 -3.55 3.24 -13.81
CA GLY A 469 -4.46 2.34 -13.12
C GLY A 469 -3.96 0.93 -12.89
N PHE A 470 -2.71 0.65 -13.24
CA PHE A 470 -2.11 -0.65 -13.08
C PHE A 470 -2.05 -1.06 -11.60
N PRO A 471 -2.42 -2.29 -11.23
CA PRO A 471 -2.35 -2.78 -9.85
C PRO A 471 -0.90 -3.12 -9.47
N ASP A 472 -0.14 -2.13 -9.02
CA ASP A 472 1.29 -2.25 -8.67
C ASP A 472 1.54 -2.68 -7.22
N ALA A 473 0.62 -2.41 -6.30
CA ALA A 473 0.78 -2.70 -4.88
C ALA A 473 -0.05 -3.94 -4.49
N LEU A 474 0.64 -5.05 -4.23
CA LEU A 474 0.01 -6.32 -3.87
C LEU A 474 0.44 -6.75 -2.47
N ALA A 475 -0.45 -7.44 -1.77
CA ALA A 475 -0.14 -8.11 -0.51
C ALA A 475 -0.54 -9.58 -0.57
N ASP A 476 0.31 -10.44 -0.01
CA ASP A 476 0.06 -11.87 0.08
C ASP A 476 0.70 -12.53 1.29
N GLN A 477 0.38 -13.82 1.45
CA GLN A 477 1.00 -14.72 2.41
C GLN A 477 1.53 -15.95 1.68
N MET A 478 2.73 -15.82 1.11
CA MET A 478 3.54 -16.95 0.61
C MET A 478 4.75 -17.15 1.53
N LYS A 479 4.67 -18.14 2.43
CA LYS A 479 5.62 -18.46 3.53
C LYS A 479 5.67 -17.44 4.69
N ARG A 480 5.57 -16.14 4.41
CA ARG A 480 5.34 -15.09 5.42
C ARG A 480 4.61 -13.91 4.78
N PRO A 481 3.80 -13.13 5.53
CA PRO A 481 3.05 -12.02 4.97
C PRO A 481 4.00 -10.95 4.41
N ARG A 482 3.75 -10.47 3.20
CA ARG A 482 4.59 -9.45 2.55
C ARG A 482 3.79 -8.60 1.58
N ARG A 483 4.28 -7.37 1.38
CA ARG A 483 4.00 -6.58 0.18
C ARG A 483 4.90 -7.01 -0.96
N ARG A 484 4.33 -7.14 -2.14
CA ARG A 484 4.93 -7.82 -3.29
C ARG A 484 4.54 -7.15 -4.60
N THR A 485 5.32 -7.46 -5.64
CA THR A 485 4.94 -7.23 -7.04
C THR A 485 4.45 -8.52 -7.70
N TRP A 486 3.82 -8.41 -8.85
CA TRP A 486 3.47 -9.54 -9.70
C TRP A 486 4.67 -10.44 -9.99
N GLU A 487 5.83 -9.88 -10.36
CA GLU A 487 7.06 -10.66 -10.58
C GLU A 487 7.45 -11.46 -9.33
N SER A 488 7.43 -10.84 -8.15
CA SER A 488 7.82 -11.53 -6.91
C SER A 488 6.87 -12.64 -6.46
N ILE A 489 5.63 -12.66 -6.98
CA ILE A 489 4.63 -13.69 -6.71
C ILE A 489 4.67 -14.79 -7.78
N MET A 490 4.81 -14.40 -9.04
CA MET A 490 4.60 -15.29 -10.19
C MET A 490 5.88 -15.88 -10.77
N ALA A 491 7.05 -15.29 -10.53
CA ALA A 491 8.32 -15.72 -11.14
C ALA A 491 8.71 -17.18 -10.83
N GLU A 492 8.37 -17.69 -9.64
CA GLU A 492 8.64 -19.10 -9.26
C GLU A 492 7.81 -20.12 -10.07
N ALA A 493 6.80 -19.66 -10.81
CA ALA A 493 5.86 -20.53 -11.52
C ALA A 493 5.34 -19.81 -12.78
N PRO A 494 6.14 -19.72 -13.86
CA PRO A 494 5.80 -18.92 -15.04
C PRO A 494 4.57 -19.42 -15.81
N LEU A 495 4.10 -20.65 -15.56
CA LEU A 495 2.85 -21.17 -16.12
C LEU A 495 1.60 -20.69 -15.37
N ARG A 496 1.75 -19.91 -14.28
CA ARG A 496 0.62 -19.31 -13.57
C ARG A 496 -0.02 -18.21 -14.42
N SER A 497 -1.34 -18.16 -14.36
CA SER A 497 -2.19 -17.12 -14.95
C SER A 497 -3.24 -16.70 -13.92
N LEU A 498 -3.90 -15.55 -14.15
CA LEU A 498 -5.09 -15.17 -13.38
C LEU A 498 -6.19 -16.22 -13.56
N LEU A 499 -6.78 -16.65 -12.46
CA LEU A 499 -7.87 -17.63 -12.42
C LEU A 499 -9.22 -16.94 -12.26
N PHE A 500 -9.35 -16.09 -11.25
CA PHE A 500 -10.56 -15.31 -10.98
C PHE A 500 -10.21 -14.00 -10.28
N HIS A 501 -11.19 -13.12 -10.25
CA HIS A 501 -11.20 -11.82 -9.60
C HIS A 501 -12.47 -11.69 -8.77
N VAL A 502 -12.33 -11.16 -7.55
CA VAL A 502 -13.40 -10.93 -6.59
C VAL A 502 -13.27 -9.49 -6.08
N ARG A 503 -14.33 -8.71 -6.20
CA ARG A 503 -14.40 -7.34 -5.69
C ARG A 503 -15.34 -7.26 -4.49
N PRO A 504 -14.91 -6.69 -3.34
CA PRO A 504 -15.82 -6.43 -2.25
C PRO A 504 -16.84 -5.36 -2.65
N LYS A 505 -18.12 -5.62 -2.35
CA LYS A 505 -19.20 -4.63 -2.49
C LYS A 505 -19.27 -3.71 -1.27
N ASP A 506 -20.10 -2.69 -1.37
CA ASP A 506 -20.31 -1.70 -0.31
C ASP A 506 -20.64 -2.34 1.05
N ARG A 507 -21.37 -3.45 1.09
CA ARG A 507 -21.65 -4.17 2.34
C ARG A 507 -20.37 -4.56 3.09
N VAL A 508 -19.36 -5.07 2.38
CA VAL A 508 -18.06 -5.42 2.98
C VAL A 508 -17.29 -4.16 3.36
N LEU A 509 -17.24 -3.16 2.47
CA LEU A 509 -16.48 -1.93 2.71
C LEU A 509 -17.04 -1.11 3.87
N LEU A 510 -18.35 -0.99 3.99
CA LEU A 510 -19.04 -0.30 5.10
C LEU A 510 -18.76 -0.98 6.44
N ALA A 511 -18.61 -2.30 6.45
CA ALA A 511 -18.27 -3.05 7.66
C ALA A 511 -16.83 -2.75 8.16
N LEU A 512 -15.92 -2.28 7.30
CA LEU A 512 -14.56 -1.92 7.70
C LEU A 512 -14.49 -0.54 8.38
N ALA A 513 -15.40 0.37 8.03
CA ALA A 513 -15.42 1.74 8.53
C ALA A 513 -16.71 2.07 9.30
N PRO A 514 -17.02 1.38 10.41
CA PRO A 514 -18.19 1.72 11.23
C PRO A 514 -17.96 3.07 11.92
N GLY A 515 -18.76 4.08 11.60
CA GLY A 515 -18.77 5.37 12.32
C GLY A 515 -18.54 6.65 11.52
N GLY A 516 -18.92 6.73 10.24
CA GLY A 516 -18.88 7.98 9.48
C GLY A 516 -20.21 8.30 8.82
N ALA A 517 -21.21 8.77 9.58
CA ALA A 517 -22.33 9.53 9.06
C ALA A 517 -22.17 10.97 9.54
#